data_AF-A0A381FIR3-F1
#
_entry.id   AF-A0A381FIR3-F1
#
_cell.length_a   1.000
_cell.length_b   1.000
_cell.length_c   1.000
_cell.angle_alpha   90.00
_cell.angle_beta   90.00
_cell.angle_gamma   90.00
#
_symmetry.space_group_name_H-M   'P 1'
#
loop_
_entity.id
_entity.type
_entity.pdbx_description
1 polymer ?
#
loop_
_entity_poly.entity_id
_entity_poly.type
_entity_poly.pdbx_seq_one_letter_code
_entity_poly.pdbx_strand_id
1 'polypeptide(L)'
;MLPNPTCYLTKKSKSITFIEKINSISILHFISAVKYSIKLGYNELTIDFSKVKKVFPNGILPIICAIDELRASGIKIYVKLPNTDETRRMFRSVNWAYFLSPEQFEKSESNYDRHLVTRRFENAEEQKLVVDDFMDVVLRNLEVPKDILSGLEWSINEITDNVLNHSESKYGGYIQASTQTKERKVIFAVADSGRGILKSMQEGFPDLRTDLDAIGEAIKAGVTRNPKFGQGNGLAGTLRVTTQTEGSIEILSGYGRLKITSAETTRRKNSIKYDGTLVSGEINLIDNFSISNALDFDGNGQKYIPSNIIDYKYESETNDILILPMKSETTGFGSRKSGFQIRTKIKNLINSKPGFPLIIDWEGVPVISSSFADEMIGKLFLEMGAMSFSSIIRNINMEQLITNLLDKAVSQRLTQALDE
;
A
#
# COMPACT_ATOMS: atom_id res chain seq x y z
N MET A 1 7.89 -28.69 -12.37
CA MET A 1 9.21 -28.04 -12.39
C MET A 1 9.25 -27.01 -11.28
N LEU A 2 10.27 -27.06 -10.40
CA LEU A 2 10.57 -25.92 -9.55
C LEU A 2 11.02 -24.78 -10.47
N PRO A 3 10.53 -23.54 -10.26
CA PRO A 3 11.08 -22.38 -10.97
C PRO A 3 12.59 -22.30 -10.72
N ASN A 4 13.32 -21.70 -11.66
CA ASN A 4 14.76 -21.48 -11.50
C ASN A 4 15.06 -20.85 -10.11
N PRO A 5 16.08 -21.34 -9.39
CA PRO A 5 16.38 -20.86 -8.05
C PRO A 5 16.67 -19.36 -8.09
N THR A 6 16.04 -18.59 -7.20
CA THR A 6 16.20 -17.12 -7.14
C THR A 6 17.31 -16.68 -6.21
N CYS A 7 17.89 -17.61 -5.44
CA CYS A 7 19.07 -17.39 -4.64
C CYS A 7 19.84 -18.70 -4.40
N TYR A 8 21.09 -18.60 -3.97
CA TYR A 8 21.93 -19.74 -3.60
C TYR A 8 22.86 -19.41 -2.44
N LEU A 9 23.27 -20.43 -1.68
CA LEU A 9 24.23 -20.30 -0.58
C LEU A 9 25.67 -20.53 -1.07
N THR A 10 26.56 -19.57 -0.86
CA THR A 10 28.01 -19.73 -0.97
C THR A 10 28.60 -20.04 0.40
N LYS A 11 29.04 -21.29 0.60
CA LYS A 11 29.52 -21.78 1.91
C LYS A 11 30.74 -21.01 2.43
N LYS A 12 31.74 -20.75 1.56
CA LYS A 12 33.01 -20.08 1.91
C LYS A 12 32.81 -18.70 2.54
N SER A 13 31.82 -17.95 2.06
CA SER A 13 31.51 -16.59 2.52
C SER A 13 30.26 -16.52 3.41
N LYS A 14 29.66 -17.65 3.77
CA LYS A 14 28.37 -17.74 4.49
C LYS A 14 27.30 -16.82 3.90
N SER A 15 27.24 -16.76 2.57
CA SER A 15 26.47 -15.74 1.85
C SER A 15 25.31 -16.35 1.08
N ILE A 16 24.10 -15.85 1.27
CA ILE A 16 22.93 -16.17 0.43
C ILE A 16 22.81 -15.09 -0.63
N THR A 17 23.15 -15.42 -1.87
CA THR A 17 23.14 -14.46 -2.99
C THR A 17 21.87 -14.61 -3.80
N PHE A 18 21.09 -13.52 -3.91
CA PHE A 18 19.94 -13.43 -4.80
C PHE A 18 20.38 -13.15 -6.24
N ILE A 19 19.66 -13.71 -7.22
CA ILE A 19 19.92 -13.50 -8.65
C ILE A 19 18.83 -12.65 -9.28
N GLU A 20 19.23 -11.67 -10.09
CA GLU A 20 18.45 -10.84 -11.02
C GLU A 20 17.12 -10.23 -10.53
N LYS A 21 16.14 -11.04 -10.13
CA LYS A 21 14.78 -10.65 -9.77
C LYS A 21 14.33 -11.24 -8.43
N ILE A 22 13.84 -10.38 -7.53
CA ILE A 22 13.17 -10.78 -6.28
C ILE A 22 11.65 -10.62 -6.44
N ASN A 23 10.89 -11.69 -6.22
CA ASN A 23 9.43 -11.74 -6.29
C ASN A 23 8.86 -12.70 -5.21
N SER A 24 7.55 -12.95 -5.21
CA SER A 24 6.87 -13.79 -4.21
C SER A 24 7.40 -15.23 -4.08
N ILE A 25 8.10 -15.78 -5.07
CA ILE A 25 8.72 -17.11 -4.96
C ILE A 25 10.08 -17.03 -4.24
N SER A 26 10.70 -15.85 -4.20
CA SER A 26 12.04 -15.67 -3.68
C SER A 26 12.17 -15.98 -2.19
N ILE A 27 11.12 -15.74 -1.41
CA ILE A 27 11.07 -16.13 0.00
C ILE A 27 11.23 -17.64 0.20
N LEU A 28 10.66 -18.47 -0.68
CA LEU A 28 10.72 -19.93 -0.55
C LEU A 28 12.17 -20.40 -0.71
N HIS A 29 12.86 -19.95 -1.75
CA HIS A 29 14.27 -20.27 -1.97
C HIS A 29 15.16 -19.70 -0.84
N PHE A 30 14.85 -18.51 -0.33
CA PHE A 30 15.55 -17.90 0.78
C PHE A 30 15.45 -18.76 2.06
N ILE A 31 14.24 -19.18 2.43
CA ILE A 31 14.00 -20.05 3.60
C ILE A 31 14.73 -21.39 3.45
N SER A 32 14.75 -21.97 2.24
CA SER A 32 15.51 -23.19 2.00
C SER A 32 17.00 -23.00 2.22
N ALA A 33 17.57 -21.89 1.73
CA ALA A 33 18.98 -21.56 1.92
C ALA A 33 19.31 -21.32 3.39
N VAL A 34 18.46 -20.56 4.10
CA VAL A 34 18.57 -20.30 5.54
C VAL A 34 18.51 -21.59 6.37
N LYS A 35 17.52 -22.46 6.13
CA LYS A 35 17.41 -23.75 6.82
C LYS A 35 18.66 -24.60 6.63
N TYR A 36 19.24 -24.59 5.43
CA TYR A 36 20.50 -25.28 5.15
C TYR A 36 21.68 -24.63 5.89
N SER A 37 21.77 -23.29 5.93
CA SER A 37 22.78 -22.58 6.69
C SER A 37 22.74 -22.84 8.19
N ILE A 38 21.54 -22.87 8.79
CA ILE A 38 21.35 -23.18 10.21
C ILE A 38 21.82 -24.61 10.51
N LYS A 39 21.51 -25.57 9.62
CA LYS A 39 22.02 -26.95 9.74
C LYS A 39 23.55 -27.05 9.68
N LEU A 40 24.21 -26.10 9.03
CA LEU A 40 25.68 -26.00 9.00
C LEU A 40 26.26 -25.29 10.24
N GLY A 41 25.42 -24.89 11.20
CA GLY A 41 25.84 -24.21 12.43
C GLY A 41 26.20 -22.73 12.22
N TYR A 42 25.68 -22.08 11.18
CA TYR A 42 26.00 -20.68 10.92
C TYR A 42 25.24 -19.78 11.90
N ASN A 43 25.99 -18.97 12.66
CA ASN A 43 25.49 -17.94 13.58
C ASN A 43 25.52 -16.53 12.96
N GLU A 44 26.02 -16.41 11.74
CA GLU A 44 26.04 -15.18 10.96
C GLU A 44 25.79 -15.50 9.48
N LEU A 45 25.11 -14.58 8.78
CA LEU A 45 24.80 -14.70 7.36
C LEU A 45 24.96 -13.37 6.65
N THR A 46 25.54 -13.42 5.45
CA THR A 46 25.47 -12.30 4.50
C THR A 46 24.33 -12.54 3.52
N ILE A 47 23.39 -11.60 3.43
CA ILE A 47 22.34 -11.57 2.42
C ILE A 47 22.80 -10.66 1.30
N ASP A 48 23.13 -11.25 0.15
CA ASP A 48 23.81 -10.58 -0.93
C ASP A 48 22.86 -10.30 -2.10
N PHE A 49 22.50 -9.02 -2.25
CA PHE A 49 21.66 -8.52 -3.33
C PHE A 49 22.47 -7.93 -4.50
N SER A 50 23.81 -8.03 -4.52
CA SER A 50 24.68 -7.38 -5.51
C SER A 50 24.30 -7.66 -6.96
N LYS A 51 23.77 -8.86 -7.26
CA LYS A 51 23.33 -9.28 -8.61
C LYS A 51 21.87 -8.94 -8.94
N VAL A 52 21.12 -8.38 -7.99
CA VAL A 52 19.71 -8.10 -8.16
C VAL A 52 19.54 -6.81 -8.97
N LYS A 53 18.69 -6.88 -9.99
CA LYS A 53 18.36 -5.76 -10.89
C LYS A 53 16.91 -5.32 -10.70
N LYS A 54 16.01 -6.26 -10.40
CA LYS A 54 14.56 -6.00 -10.24
C LYS A 54 14.04 -6.55 -8.92
N VAL A 55 13.31 -5.73 -8.17
CA VAL A 55 12.72 -6.14 -6.88
C VAL A 55 11.28 -5.67 -6.81
N PHE A 56 10.43 -6.51 -6.23
CA PHE A 56 9.02 -6.22 -6.02
C PHE A 56 8.68 -6.33 -4.51
N PRO A 57 7.74 -5.51 -4.00
CA PRO A 57 7.32 -5.55 -2.60
C PRO A 57 6.91 -6.95 -2.14
N ASN A 58 6.12 -7.67 -2.95
CA ASN A 58 5.66 -9.02 -2.64
C ASN A 58 6.80 -10.06 -2.52
N GLY A 59 8.02 -9.74 -2.95
CA GLY A 59 9.19 -10.59 -2.73
C GLY A 59 10.05 -10.17 -1.55
N ILE A 60 10.25 -8.86 -1.36
CA ILE A 60 11.20 -8.35 -0.35
C ILE A 60 10.60 -8.22 1.05
N LEU A 61 9.31 -7.88 1.17
CA LEU A 61 8.64 -7.79 2.48
C LEU A 61 8.65 -9.11 3.26
N PRO A 62 8.30 -10.28 2.68
CA PRO A 62 8.39 -11.54 3.41
C PRO A 62 9.84 -11.94 3.73
N ILE A 63 10.83 -11.49 2.94
CA ILE A 63 12.26 -11.69 3.25
C ILE A 63 12.65 -10.84 4.48
N ILE A 64 12.17 -9.61 4.57
CA ILE A 64 12.35 -8.75 5.76
C ILE A 64 11.75 -9.43 6.99
N CYS A 65 10.51 -9.92 6.91
CA CYS A 65 9.85 -10.65 8.01
C CYS A 65 10.69 -11.85 8.47
N ALA A 66 11.18 -12.66 7.52
CA ALA A 66 12.02 -13.80 7.84
C ALA A 66 13.37 -13.40 8.47
N ILE A 67 13.95 -12.27 8.07
CA ILE A 67 15.18 -11.73 8.67
C ILE A 67 14.97 -11.27 10.10
N ASP A 68 13.81 -10.69 10.43
CA ASP A 68 13.45 -10.32 11.81
C ASP A 68 13.47 -11.56 12.72
N GLU A 69 12.88 -12.67 12.29
CA GLU A 69 12.90 -13.94 13.02
C GLU A 69 14.32 -14.52 13.18
N LEU A 70 15.17 -14.39 12.16
CA LEU A 70 16.56 -14.84 12.24
C LEU A 70 17.36 -14.03 13.26
N ARG A 71 17.17 -12.71 13.27
CA ARG A 71 17.79 -11.82 14.26
C ARG A 71 17.27 -12.12 15.67
N ALA A 72 15.96 -12.37 15.81
CA ALA A 72 15.35 -12.80 17.06
C ALA A 72 15.95 -14.10 17.61
N SER A 73 16.34 -15.00 16.71
CA SER A 73 17.00 -16.28 17.01
C SER A 73 18.51 -16.16 17.26
N GLY A 74 19.06 -14.93 17.28
CA GLY A 74 20.48 -14.66 17.56
C GLY A 74 21.41 -14.80 16.36
N ILE A 75 20.88 -14.92 15.13
CA ILE A 75 21.72 -14.96 13.92
C ILE A 75 22.06 -13.53 13.50
N LYS A 76 23.37 -13.23 13.38
CA LYS A 76 23.83 -11.93 12.90
C LYS A 76 23.64 -11.80 11.39
N ILE A 77 22.97 -10.75 10.96
CA ILE A 77 22.65 -10.53 9.54
C ILE A 77 23.47 -9.36 8.99
N TYR A 78 24.14 -9.60 7.87
CA TYR A 78 24.79 -8.56 7.07
C TYR A 78 24.15 -8.49 5.69
N VAL A 79 24.07 -7.32 5.10
CA VAL A 79 23.41 -7.08 3.81
C VAL A 79 24.38 -6.41 2.85
N LYS A 80 24.47 -6.95 1.64
CA LYS A 80 25.12 -6.29 0.49
C LYS A 80 24.04 -5.78 -0.46
N LEU A 81 24.00 -4.47 -0.68
CA LEU A 81 23.04 -3.85 -1.57
C LEU A 81 23.31 -4.17 -3.06
N PRO A 82 22.31 -4.03 -3.94
CA PRO A 82 22.47 -4.17 -5.39
C PRO A 82 23.60 -3.36 -5.98
N ASN A 83 24.27 -3.88 -7.02
CA ASN A 83 25.33 -3.15 -7.72
C ASN A 83 24.80 -2.02 -8.61
N THR A 84 23.58 -2.17 -9.14
CA THR A 84 22.93 -1.18 -10.00
C THR A 84 22.44 0.01 -9.17
N ASP A 85 22.82 1.23 -9.55
CA ASP A 85 22.51 2.44 -8.77
C ASP A 85 21.02 2.72 -8.63
N GLU A 86 20.22 2.44 -9.65
CA GLU A 86 18.76 2.56 -9.58
C GLU A 86 18.16 1.65 -8.50
N THR A 87 18.48 0.35 -8.56
CA THR A 87 17.98 -0.64 -7.60
C THR A 87 18.53 -0.37 -6.20
N ARG A 88 19.81 0.02 -6.09
CA ARG A 88 20.44 0.39 -4.81
C ARG A 88 19.76 1.59 -4.16
N ARG A 89 19.45 2.63 -4.96
CA ARG A 89 18.68 3.80 -4.50
C ARG A 89 17.30 3.39 -4.04
N MET A 90 16.61 2.53 -4.80
CA MET A 90 15.29 2.00 -4.40
C MET A 90 15.36 1.33 -3.02
N PHE A 91 16.33 0.44 -2.77
CA PHE A 91 16.49 -0.22 -1.47
C PHE A 91 16.59 0.78 -0.30
N ARG A 92 17.26 1.91 -0.51
CA ARG A 92 17.39 2.95 0.50
C ARG A 92 16.14 3.81 0.61
N SER A 93 15.61 4.29 -0.52
CA SER A 93 14.51 5.26 -0.55
C SER A 93 13.19 4.71 -0.04
N VAL A 94 12.95 3.41 -0.17
CA VAL A 94 11.73 2.76 0.35
C VAL A 94 11.97 2.02 1.67
N ASN A 95 13.11 2.24 2.33
CA ASN A 95 13.50 1.66 3.62
C ASN A 95 13.76 0.15 3.65
N TRP A 96 13.83 -0.56 2.52
CA TRP A 96 14.23 -1.98 2.51
C TRP A 96 15.61 -2.20 3.14
N ALA A 97 16.60 -1.37 2.82
CA ALA A 97 17.95 -1.49 3.37
C ALA A 97 17.94 -1.41 4.91
N TYR A 98 17.22 -0.43 5.46
CA TYR A 98 17.05 -0.26 6.90
C TYR A 98 16.39 -1.50 7.54
N PHE A 99 15.27 -1.98 7.01
CA PHE A 99 14.59 -3.14 7.61
C PHE A 99 15.36 -4.45 7.47
N LEU A 100 16.13 -4.61 6.38
CA LEU A 100 16.98 -5.79 6.19
C LEU A 100 18.20 -5.78 7.14
N SER A 101 18.75 -4.62 7.47
CA SER A 101 19.89 -4.49 8.40
C SER A 101 19.98 -3.07 9.00
N PRO A 102 19.27 -2.80 10.11
CA PRO A 102 19.21 -1.47 10.70
C PRO A 102 20.52 -1.04 11.36
N GLU A 103 21.42 -1.99 11.66
CA GLU A 103 22.78 -1.70 12.14
C GLU A 103 23.70 -1.18 11.03
N GLN A 104 23.39 -1.49 9.76
CA GLN A 104 24.21 -1.11 8.60
C GLN A 104 23.67 0.10 7.84
N PHE A 105 22.37 0.36 7.93
CA PHE A 105 21.71 1.39 7.14
C PHE A 105 20.75 2.16 8.02
N GLU A 106 20.82 3.48 7.94
CA GLU A 106 19.88 4.38 8.62
C GLU A 106 18.51 4.36 7.94
N LYS A 107 17.48 4.63 8.74
CA LYS A 107 16.12 4.81 8.24
C LYS A 107 16.08 6.08 7.41
N SER A 108 15.62 5.98 6.17
CA SER A 108 15.41 7.15 5.34
C SER A 108 14.21 7.94 5.85
N GLU A 109 14.42 9.23 6.09
CA GLU A 109 13.36 10.21 6.33
C GLU A 109 12.64 10.62 5.03
N SER A 110 13.11 10.14 3.88
CA SER A 110 12.51 10.48 2.59
C SER A 110 11.06 9.99 2.52
N ASN A 111 10.11 10.92 2.49
CA ASN A 111 8.77 10.65 2.01
C ASN A 111 8.85 10.46 0.49
N TYR A 112 8.77 9.22 0.02
CA TYR A 112 8.82 8.96 -1.42
C TYR A 112 7.48 9.31 -2.04
N ASP A 113 7.45 10.35 -2.86
CA ASP A 113 6.20 11.00 -3.26
C ASP A 113 5.16 10.09 -3.91
N ARG A 114 5.57 9.02 -4.62
CA ARG A 114 4.68 8.12 -5.41
C ARG A 114 4.39 6.76 -4.75
N HIS A 115 5.06 6.45 -3.66
CA HIS A 115 5.01 5.13 -3.02
C HIS A 115 4.89 5.33 -1.53
N LEU A 116 3.99 4.60 -0.89
CA LEU A 116 4.15 4.39 0.54
C LEU A 116 5.45 3.61 0.70
N VAL A 117 6.49 4.25 1.24
CA VAL A 117 7.73 3.54 1.58
C VAL A 117 7.38 2.41 2.56
N THR A 118 8.20 1.37 2.65
CA THR A 118 7.90 0.26 3.55
C THR A 118 7.65 0.78 4.97
N ARG A 119 6.52 0.36 5.54
CA ARG A 119 6.13 0.66 6.92
C ARG A 119 6.00 -0.66 7.68
N ARG A 120 6.31 -0.59 8.97
CA ARG A 120 6.05 -1.65 9.93
C ARG A 120 4.92 -1.18 10.84
N PHE A 121 4.06 -2.11 11.27
CA PHE A 121 3.01 -1.87 12.25
C PHE A 121 2.90 -3.06 13.19
N GLU A 122 2.81 -2.81 14.49
CA GLU A 122 2.81 -3.82 15.55
C GLU A 122 1.53 -3.78 16.40
N ASN A 123 0.76 -2.70 16.31
CA ASN A 123 -0.45 -2.47 17.10
C ASN A 123 -1.49 -1.69 16.28
N ALA A 124 -2.69 -1.53 16.84
CA ALA A 124 -3.82 -0.88 16.18
C ALA A 124 -3.56 0.62 15.85
N GLU A 125 -2.84 1.34 16.72
CA GLU A 125 -2.53 2.75 16.47
C GLU A 125 -1.58 2.89 15.27
N GLU A 126 -0.52 2.08 15.21
CA GLU A 126 0.39 2.04 14.08
C GLU A 126 -0.27 1.56 12.79
N GLN A 127 -1.18 0.58 12.89
CA GLN A 127 -1.95 0.11 11.73
C GLN A 127 -2.78 1.23 11.14
N LYS A 128 -3.52 1.99 11.97
CA LYS A 128 -4.29 3.14 11.52
C LYS A 128 -3.42 4.19 10.83
N LEU A 129 -2.30 4.57 11.45
CA LEU A 129 -1.37 5.55 10.87
C LEU A 129 -0.84 5.12 9.50
N VAL A 130 -0.53 3.84 9.34
CA VAL A 130 -0.01 3.31 8.09
C VAL A 130 -1.07 3.23 6.99
N VAL A 131 -2.33 2.94 7.36
CA VAL A 131 -3.47 3.01 6.43
C VAL A 131 -3.74 4.46 6.01
N ASP A 132 -3.71 5.40 6.95
CA ASP A 132 -3.92 6.83 6.65
C ASP A 132 -2.82 7.37 5.73
N ASP A 133 -1.54 7.06 6.03
CA ASP A 133 -0.39 7.37 5.18
C ASP A 133 -0.56 6.78 3.77
N PHE A 134 -1.02 5.53 3.69
CA PHE A 134 -1.25 4.84 2.43
C PHE A 134 -2.29 5.58 1.58
N MET A 135 -3.44 5.89 2.17
CA MET A 135 -4.53 6.55 1.48
C MET A 135 -4.17 7.99 1.09
N ASP A 136 -3.40 8.72 1.90
CA ASP A 136 -2.88 10.04 1.53
C ASP A 136 -1.99 9.98 0.27
N VAL A 137 -1.09 8.98 0.21
CA VAL A 137 -0.25 8.77 -0.97
C VAL A 137 -1.10 8.49 -2.22
N VAL A 138 -2.17 7.69 -2.09
CA VAL A 138 -3.07 7.40 -3.22
C VAL A 138 -3.79 8.68 -3.66
N LEU A 139 -4.42 9.40 -2.72
CA LEU A 139 -5.22 10.59 -2.98
C LEU A 139 -4.44 11.72 -3.65
N ARG A 140 -3.13 11.83 -3.41
CA ARG A 140 -2.32 12.92 -3.98
C ARG A 140 -1.59 12.55 -5.28
N ASN A 141 -1.60 11.29 -5.71
CA ASN A 141 -0.85 10.85 -6.90
C ASN A 141 -1.70 10.30 -8.05
N LEU A 142 -2.94 9.90 -7.76
CA LEU A 142 -3.86 9.31 -8.72
C LEU A 142 -5.21 9.99 -8.60
N GLU A 143 -5.88 10.26 -9.72
CA GLU A 143 -7.31 10.55 -9.72
C GLU A 143 -8.05 9.21 -9.61
N VAL A 144 -8.75 8.99 -8.49
CA VAL A 144 -9.31 7.69 -8.11
C VAL A 144 -10.84 7.76 -8.02
N PRO A 145 -11.57 6.89 -8.73
CA PRO A 145 -13.02 6.77 -8.55
C PRO A 145 -13.37 6.42 -7.11
N LYS A 146 -14.43 7.03 -6.56
CA LYS A 146 -14.87 6.87 -5.16
C LYS A 146 -14.98 5.41 -4.72
N ASP A 147 -15.58 4.57 -5.56
CA ASP A 147 -15.80 3.17 -5.22
C ASP A 147 -14.47 2.39 -5.16
N ILE A 148 -13.51 2.73 -6.03
CA ILE A 148 -12.17 2.16 -5.97
C ILE A 148 -11.43 2.63 -4.72
N LEU A 149 -11.53 3.93 -4.38
CA LEU A 149 -10.94 4.46 -3.16
C LEU A 149 -11.44 3.69 -1.93
N SER A 150 -12.75 3.52 -1.84
CA SER A 150 -13.41 2.84 -0.72
C SER A 150 -13.05 1.35 -0.68
N GLY A 151 -13.02 0.67 -1.83
CA GLY A 151 -12.61 -0.73 -1.92
C GLY A 151 -11.15 -0.97 -1.61
N LEU A 152 -10.29 -0.03 -1.98
CA LEU A 152 -8.86 -0.07 -1.69
C LEU A 152 -8.60 0.12 -0.19
N GLU A 153 -9.20 1.14 0.43
CA GLU A 153 -9.08 1.38 1.86
C GLU A 153 -9.59 0.22 2.70
N TRP A 154 -10.77 -0.29 2.34
CA TRP A 154 -11.35 -1.47 2.99
C TRP A 154 -10.39 -2.67 2.87
N SER A 155 -9.84 -2.92 1.68
CA SER A 155 -8.92 -4.05 1.46
C SER A 155 -7.65 -3.94 2.29
N ILE A 156 -7.05 -2.76 2.39
CA ILE A 156 -5.83 -2.57 3.18
C ILE A 156 -6.12 -2.65 4.68
N ASN A 157 -7.22 -2.07 5.16
CA ASN A 157 -7.65 -2.21 6.55
C ASN A 157 -7.82 -3.68 6.93
N GLU A 158 -8.58 -4.45 6.14
CA GLU A 158 -8.83 -5.87 6.42
C GLU A 158 -7.54 -6.70 6.39
N ILE A 159 -6.66 -6.50 5.41
CA ILE A 159 -5.41 -7.27 5.33
C ILE A 159 -4.47 -6.94 6.49
N THR A 160 -4.35 -5.67 6.87
CA THR A 160 -3.48 -5.26 7.98
C THR A 160 -4.05 -5.66 9.34
N ASP A 161 -5.37 -5.57 9.53
CA ASP A 161 -6.05 -6.05 10.74
C ASP A 161 -5.91 -7.57 10.90
N ASN A 162 -6.00 -8.34 9.81
CA ASN A 162 -5.74 -9.78 9.82
C ASN A 162 -4.34 -10.12 10.36
N VAL A 163 -3.33 -9.28 10.09
CA VAL A 163 -2.01 -9.50 10.68
C VAL A 163 -2.07 -9.37 12.20
N LEU A 164 -2.68 -8.31 12.73
CA LEU A 164 -2.74 -8.09 14.18
C LEU A 164 -3.56 -9.16 14.91
N ASN A 165 -4.69 -9.57 14.32
CA ASN A 165 -5.65 -10.46 14.99
C ASN A 165 -5.39 -11.95 14.77
N HIS A 166 -4.65 -12.33 13.73
CA HIS A 166 -4.55 -13.74 13.32
C HIS A 166 -3.13 -14.27 13.12
N SER A 167 -2.14 -13.40 12.94
CA SER A 167 -0.77 -13.86 12.68
C SER A 167 -0.06 -14.38 13.93
N GLU A 168 -0.35 -13.83 15.12
CA GLU A 168 0.47 -14.01 16.34
C GLU A 168 1.96 -13.67 16.10
N SER A 169 2.25 -12.80 15.12
CA SER A 169 3.60 -12.33 14.82
C SER A 169 4.13 -11.46 15.95
N LYS A 170 5.33 -11.78 16.46
CA LYS A 170 6.01 -10.98 17.48
C LYS A 170 6.37 -9.58 16.98
N TYR A 171 6.59 -9.46 15.66
CA TYR A 171 7.09 -8.24 15.04
C TYR A 171 6.00 -7.49 14.24
N GLY A 172 4.74 -7.91 14.35
CA GLY A 172 3.64 -7.35 13.58
C GLY A 172 3.76 -7.65 12.09
N GLY A 173 3.41 -6.67 11.25
CA GLY A 173 3.43 -6.77 9.80
C GLY A 173 4.19 -5.64 9.10
N TYR A 174 4.52 -5.90 7.84
CA TYR A 174 5.04 -4.91 6.92
C TYR A 174 4.07 -4.68 5.79
N ILE A 175 3.93 -3.43 5.38
CA ILE A 175 3.15 -3.03 4.21
C ILE A 175 3.95 -2.08 3.34
N GLN A 176 3.73 -2.21 2.04
CA GLN A 176 4.17 -1.25 1.05
C GLN A 176 3.16 -1.18 -0.08
N ALA A 177 3.02 0.01 -0.63
CA ALA A 177 2.20 0.19 -1.81
C ALA A 177 2.79 1.21 -2.77
N SER A 178 2.42 1.05 -4.04
CA SER A 178 2.96 1.80 -5.15
C SER A 178 1.85 2.19 -6.10
N THR A 179 1.77 3.48 -6.39
CA THR A 179 0.93 4.00 -7.47
C THR A 179 1.69 3.96 -8.80
N GLN A 180 1.01 3.51 -9.86
CA GLN A 180 1.51 3.52 -11.23
C GLN A 180 0.60 4.42 -12.08
N THR A 181 0.98 5.69 -12.21
CA THR A 181 0.14 6.71 -12.86
C THR A 181 -0.11 6.44 -14.35
N LYS A 182 0.88 5.94 -15.09
CA LYS A 182 0.72 5.67 -16.53
C LYS A 182 -0.18 4.48 -16.78
N GLU A 183 -0.02 3.44 -15.99
CA GLU A 183 -0.79 2.19 -16.04
C GLU A 183 -2.12 2.30 -15.28
N ARG A 184 -2.39 3.44 -14.63
CA ARG A 184 -3.59 3.71 -13.82
C ARG A 184 -3.92 2.58 -12.85
N LYS A 185 -2.95 2.20 -12.01
CA LYS A 185 -3.14 1.12 -11.03
C LYS A 185 -2.41 1.32 -9.71
N VAL A 186 -2.89 0.62 -8.69
CA VAL A 186 -2.30 0.53 -7.36
C VAL A 186 -1.83 -0.90 -7.12
N ILE A 187 -0.59 -1.05 -6.67
CA ILE A 187 -0.03 -2.35 -6.26
C ILE A 187 0.32 -2.27 -4.79
N PHE A 188 -0.10 -3.26 -4.01
CA PHE A 188 0.21 -3.34 -2.58
C PHE A 188 0.71 -4.74 -2.21
N ALA A 189 1.47 -4.80 -1.12
CA ALA A 189 1.85 -6.05 -0.47
C ALA A 189 1.86 -5.85 1.04
N VAL A 190 1.30 -6.82 1.76
CA VAL A 190 1.36 -6.95 3.21
C VAL A 190 1.96 -8.32 3.54
N ALA A 191 2.92 -8.37 4.45
CA ALA A 191 3.54 -9.60 4.88
C ALA A 191 3.78 -9.63 6.39
N ASP A 192 3.70 -10.82 6.97
CA ASP A 192 4.03 -11.12 8.36
C ASP A 192 4.87 -12.42 8.45
N SER A 193 5.51 -12.64 9.60
CA SER A 193 6.22 -13.89 9.98
C SER A 193 5.43 -14.73 10.99
N GLY A 194 4.10 -14.65 10.98
CA GLY A 194 3.23 -15.31 11.93
C GLY A 194 3.00 -16.80 11.67
N ARG A 195 2.01 -17.35 12.36
CA ARG A 195 1.67 -18.79 12.34
C ARG A 195 1.08 -19.30 11.02
N GLY A 196 0.71 -18.40 10.12
CA GLY A 196 0.10 -18.68 8.81
C GLY A 196 -1.40 -18.99 8.87
N ILE A 197 -2.04 -18.97 7.69
CA ILE A 197 -3.50 -19.07 7.54
C ILE A 197 -4.04 -20.40 8.07
N LEU A 198 -3.39 -21.54 7.76
CA LEU A 198 -3.90 -22.85 8.17
C LEU A 198 -4.05 -22.97 9.69
N LYS A 199 -2.99 -22.63 10.44
CA LYS A 199 -3.02 -22.71 11.91
C LYS A 199 -4.07 -21.78 12.49
N SER A 200 -4.27 -20.60 11.90
CA SER A 200 -5.27 -19.67 12.35
C SER A 200 -6.70 -20.15 12.09
N MET A 201 -6.94 -20.68 10.89
CA MET A 201 -8.23 -21.20 10.50
C MET A 201 -8.62 -22.46 11.29
N GLN A 202 -7.65 -23.29 11.68
CA GLN A 202 -7.89 -24.54 12.42
C GLN A 202 -8.56 -24.35 13.80
N GLU A 203 -8.56 -23.14 14.34
CA GLU A 203 -9.25 -22.88 15.62
C GLU A 203 -10.77 -22.75 15.46
N GLY A 204 -11.25 -22.35 14.27
CA GLY A 204 -12.68 -22.37 13.91
C GLY A 204 -13.05 -23.55 13.01
N PHE A 205 -12.09 -24.09 12.26
CA PHE A 205 -12.25 -25.18 11.30
C PHE A 205 -11.19 -26.28 11.54
N PRO A 206 -11.30 -27.06 12.62
CA PRO A 206 -10.28 -28.04 13.03
C PRO A 206 -9.99 -29.12 11.99
N ASP A 207 -10.90 -29.32 11.03
CA ASP A 207 -10.78 -30.33 9.99
C ASP A 207 -9.94 -29.91 8.77
N LEU A 208 -9.51 -28.65 8.69
CA LEU A 208 -8.59 -28.23 7.63
C LEU A 208 -7.24 -28.95 7.75
N ARG A 209 -6.74 -29.49 6.63
CA ARG A 209 -5.51 -30.31 6.60
C ARG A 209 -4.38 -29.71 5.78
N THR A 210 -4.68 -28.85 4.81
CA THR A 210 -3.66 -28.30 3.90
C THR A 210 -3.71 -26.78 3.83
N ASP A 211 -2.56 -26.14 3.62
CA ASP A 211 -2.47 -24.69 3.49
C ASP A 211 -3.24 -24.17 2.27
N LEU A 212 -3.27 -24.92 1.17
CA LEU A 212 -4.05 -24.54 0.00
C LEU A 212 -5.55 -24.57 0.28
N ASP A 213 -6.03 -25.56 1.02
CA ASP A 213 -7.44 -25.64 1.39
C ASP A 213 -7.79 -24.52 2.38
N ALA A 214 -6.93 -24.23 3.35
CA ALA A 214 -7.13 -23.14 4.29
C ALA A 214 -7.15 -21.76 3.61
N ILE A 215 -6.27 -21.52 2.64
CA ILE A 215 -6.33 -20.29 1.83
C ILE A 215 -7.63 -20.27 1.02
N GLY A 216 -8.02 -21.39 0.41
CA GLY A 216 -9.25 -21.52 -0.34
C GLY A 216 -10.52 -21.31 0.50
N GLU A 217 -10.48 -21.67 1.78
CA GLU A 217 -11.56 -21.44 2.73
C GLU A 217 -11.59 -19.98 3.17
N ALA A 218 -10.43 -19.39 3.50
CA ALA A 218 -10.31 -18.01 3.99
C ALA A 218 -10.78 -16.95 2.97
N ILE A 219 -10.79 -17.27 1.66
CA ILE A 219 -11.27 -16.35 0.62
C ILE A 219 -12.78 -16.46 0.35
N LYS A 220 -13.50 -17.35 1.04
CA LYS A 220 -14.96 -17.45 0.92
C LYS A 220 -15.62 -16.43 1.84
N ALA A 221 -16.76 -15.93 1.41
CA ALA A 221 -17.57 -15.02 2.22
C ALA A 221 -18.12 -15.72 3.47
N GLY A 222 -18.25 -14.99 4.57
CA GLY A 222 -18.77 -15.49 5.84
C GLY A 222 -17.80 -16.39 6.63
N VAL A 223 -16.55 -16.55 6.16
CA VAL A 223 -15.59 -17.46 6.77
C VAL A 223 -14.67 -16.71 7.74
N THR A 224 -14.82 -16.99 9.03
CA THR A 224 -13.97 -16.47 10.11
C THR A 224 -13.69 -17.53 11.17
N ARG A 225 -12.57 -17.39 11.89
CA ARG A 225 -12.28 -18.20 13.09
C ARG A 225 -13.36 -18.03 14.17
N ASN A 226 -13.94 -16.82 14.30
CA ASN A 226 -14.91 -16.54 15.35
C ASN A 226 -16.02 -15.59 14.85
N PRO A 227 -17.23 -16.12 14.55
CA PRO A 227 -18.38 -15.33 14.09
C PRO A 227 -18.83 -14.23 15.06
N LYS A 228 -18.44 -14.29 16.34
CA LYS A 228 -18.78 -13.25 17.33
C LYS A 228 -17.90 -12.00 17.23
N PHE A 229 -16.73 -12.09 16.61
CA PHE A 229 -15.73 -11.01 16.57
C PHE A 229 -15.40 -10.53 15.15
N GLY A 230 -15.91 -11.19 14.11
CA GLY A 230 -15.73 -10.75 12.73
C GLY A 230 -16.73 -11.43 11.79
N GLN A 231 -17.02 -10.78 10.66
CA GLN A 231 -17.99 -11.29 9.68
C GLN A 231 -17.38 -12.29 8.69
N GLY A 232 -16.04 -12.44 8.66
CA GLY A 232 -15.37 -13.38 7.76
C GLY A 232 -15.38 -12.97 6.29
N ASN A 233 -15.44 -11.66 6.05
CA ASN A 233 -15.58 -11.11 4.70
C ASN A 233 -14.31 -10.44 4.17
N GLY A 234 -13.31 -10.16 5.00
CA GLY A 234 -12.11 -9.39 4.65
C GLY A 234 -11.38 -9.85 3.39
N LEU A 235 -10.86 -11.08 3.41
CA LEU A 235 -10.10 -11.59 2.27
C LEU A 235 -10.98 -11.85 1.03
N ALA A 236 -12.24 -12.23 1.26
CA ALA A 236 -13.24 -12.44 0.22
C ALA A 236 -13.57 -11.12 -0.52
N GLY A 237 -13.74 -10.02 0.21
CA GLY A 237 -13.95 -8.71 -0.39
C GLY A 237 -12.70 -8.21 -1.10
N THR A 238 -11.49 -8.45 -0.58
CA THR A 238 -10.26 -7.99 -1.26
C THR A 238 -10.07 -8.75 -2.57
N LEU A 239 -10.39 -10.04 -2.57
CA LEU A 239 -10.45 -10.85 -3.79
C LEU A 239 -11.46 -10.24 -4.79
N ARG A 240 -12.67 -9.89 -4.37
CA ARG A 240 -13.67 -9.29 -5.26
C ARG A 240 -13.24 -7.91 -5.78
N VAL A 241 -12.74 -7.01 -4.92
CA VAL A 241 -12.22 -5.69 -5.31
C VAL A 241 -11.10 -5.82 -6.36
N THR A 242 -10.09 -6.67 -6.10
CA THR A 242 -8.97 -6.85 -7.03
C THR A 242 -9.39 -7.49 -8.36
N THR A 243 -10.27 -8.49 -8.34
CA THR A 243 -10.68 -9.21 -9.57
C THR A 243 -11.71 -8.45 -10.40
N GLN A 244 -12.67 -7.76 -9.77
CA GLN A 244 -13.65 -6.94 -10.48
C GLN A 244 -13.06 -5.66 -11.03
N THR A 245 -11.90 -5.21 -10.52
CA THR A 245 -11.10 -4.14 -11.13
C THR A 245 -10.12 -4.65 -12.20
N GLU A 246 -10.30 -5.89 -12.69
CA GLU A 246 -9.41 -6.55 -13.67
C GLU A 246 -7.93 -6.67 -13.23
N GLY A 247 -7.69 -6.53 -11.93
CA GLY A 247 -6.40 -6.67 -11.31
C GLY A 247 -6.10 -8.11 -10.91
N SER A 248 -5.35 -8.26 -9.82
CA SER A 248 -4.98 -9.59 -9.32
C SER A 248 -4.76 -9.60 -7.82
N ILE A 249 -4.91 -10.78 -7.22
CA ILE A 249 -4.51 -11.04 -5.84
C ILE A 249 -3.63 -12.28 -5.78
N GLU A 250 -2.63 -12.23 -4.92
CA GLU A 250 -1.73 -13.33 -4.62
C GLU A 250 -1.64 -13.51 -3.10
N ILE A 251 -1.87 -14.74 -2.65
CA ILE A 251 -1.76 -15.16 -1.26
C ILE A 251 -0.75 -16.30 -1.18
N LEU A 252 0.24 -16.17 -0.29
CA LEU A 252 1.22 -17.19 0.02
C LEU A 252 1.27 -17.39 1.54
N SER A 253 0.96 -18.60 2.00
CA SER A 253 1.07 -18.97 3.41
C SER A 253 1.34 -20.46 3.55
N GLY A 254 2.25 -20.84 4.45
CA GLY A 254 2.66 -22.24 4.62
C GLY A 254 3.20 -22.82 3.32
N TYR A 255 2.67 -23.97 2.89
CA TYR A 255 2.98 -24.56 1.59
C TYR A 255 2.07 -24.06 0.46
N GLY A 256 1.02 -23.31 0.76
CA GLY A 256 0.00 -22.92 -0.19
C GLY A 256 0.30 -21.59 -0.88
N ARG A 257 0.15 -21.55 -2.20
CA ARG A 257 0.16 -20.31 -2.99
C ARG A 257 -1.04 -20.28 -3.92
N LEU A 258 -1.79 -19.19 -3.84
CA LEU A 258 -2.96 -18.90 -4.66
C LEU A 258 -2.75 -17.56 -5.36
N LYS A 259 -2.90 -17.53 -6.69
CA LYS A 259 -2.96 -16.30 -7.47
C LYS A 259 -4.24 -16.28 -8.28
N ILE A 260 -5.00 -15.20 -8.21
CA ILE A 260 -6.27 -15.05 -8.91
C ILE A 260 -6.26 -13.74 -9.71
N THR A 261 -6.76 -13.80 -10.93
CA THR A 261 -7.14 -12.65 -11.77
C THR A 261 -8.61 -12.83 -12.18
N SER A 262 -9.17 -11.88 -12.94
CA SER A 262 -10.50 -12.04 -13.55
C SER A 262 -10.58 -13.24 -14.50
N ALA A 263 -9.47 -13.66 -15.10
CA ALA A 263 -9.42 -14.69 -16.14
C ALA A 263 -8.93 -16.05 -15.64
N GLU A 264 -8.06 -16.08 -14.63
CA GLU A 264 -7.39 -17.31 -14.20
C GLU A 264 -7.24 -17.44 -12.69
N THR A 265 -7.30 -18.69 -12.22
CA THR A 265 -6.92 -19.05 -10.85
C THR A 265 -5.77 -20.05 -10.90
N THR A 266 -4.61 -19.64 -10.38
CA THR A 266 -3.43 -20.50 -10.25
C THR A 266 -3.28 -20.96 -8.81
N ARG A 267 -3.37 -22.28 -8.59
CA ARG A 267 -3.11 -22.96 -7.31
C ARG A 267 -1.78 -23.70 -7.36
N ARG A 268 -0.94 -23.53 -6.35
CA ARG A 268 0.37 -24.20 -6.26
C ARG A 268 0.66 -24.65 -4.83
N LYS A 269 0.98 -25.94 -4.67
CA LYS A 269 1.56 -26.48 -3.44
C LYS A 269 3.07 -26.46 -3.59
N ASN A 270 3.74 -25.69 -2.74
CA ASN A 270 5.18 -25.55 -2.73
C ASN A 270 5.83 -26.71 -1.95
N SER A 271 7.11 -26.97 -2.21
CA SER A 271 7.91 -27.94 -1.44
C SER A 271 8.51 -27.34 -0.17
N ILE A 272 8.60 -26.01 -0.10
CA ILE A 272 9.16 -25.26 1.01
C ILE A 272 8.03 -24.48 1.67
N LYS A 273 8.00 -24.52 3.00
CA LYS A 273 7.03 -23.79 3.82
C LYS A 273 7.48 -22.35 4.04
N TYR A 274 6.58 -21.40 3.83
CA TYR A 274 6.68 -20.05 4.36
C TYR A 274 6.01 -19.98 5.73
N ASP A 275 6.78 -19.64 6.76
CA ASP A 275 6.28 -19.43 8.12
C ASP A 275 5.80 -17.98 8.25
N GLY A 276 4.59 -17.72 7.76
CA GLY A 276 3.97 -16.39 7.69
C GLY A 276 2.84 -16.32 6.66
N THR A 277 2.33 -15.12 6.43
CA THR A 277 1.38 -14.83 5.34
C THR A 277 1.87 -13.65 4.51
N LEU A 278 1.77 -13.78 3.19
CA LEU A 278 1.95 -12.69 2.23
C LEU A 278 0.62 -12.55 1.48
N VAL A 279 0.07 -11.34 1.48
CA VAL A 279 -1.04 -10.95 0.61
C VAL A 279 -0.57 -9.77 -0.23
N SER A 280 -0.65 -9.91 -1.56
CA SER A 280 -0.34 -8.81 -2.48
C SER A 280 -1.41 -8.68 -3.53
N GLY A 281 -1.74 -7.46 -3.90
CA GLY A 281 -2.80 -7.17 -4.85
C GLY A 281 -2.43 -6.09 -5.85
N GLU A 282 -3.14 -6.12 -6.98
CA GLU A 282 -3.18 -5.12 -8.02
C GLU A 282 -4.64 -4.71 -8.20
N ILE A 283 -4.89 -3.40 -8.19
CA ILE A 283 -6.20 -2.79 -8.42
C ILE A 283 -6.03 -1.78 -9.55
N ASN A 284 -6.77 -1.96 -10.65
CA ASN A 284 -6.77 -1.00 -11.75
C ASN A 284 -7.85 0.07 -11.53
N LEU A 285 -7.57 1.30 -11.93
CA LEU A 285 -8.47 2.44 -11.84
C LEU A 285 -9.42 2.45 -13.04
N ILE A 286 -10.53 1.71 -12.92
CA ILE A 286 -11.61 1.63 -13.91
C ILE A 286 -12.87 2.37 -13.40
N ASP A 287 -13.61 3.01 -14.30
CA ASP A 287 -14.74 3.86 -13.91
C ASP A 287 -16.04 3.08 -13.63
N ASN A 288 -16.12 1.81 -14.06
CA ASN A 288 -17.31 0.96 -13.98
C ASN A 288 -17.31 -0.02 -12.78
N PHE A 289 -16.41 0.17 -11.81
CA PHE A 289 -16.37 -0.64 -10.59
C PHE A 289 -17.38 -0.12 -9.53
N SER A 290 -18.07 -1.04 -8.85
CA SER A 290 -18.98 -0.73 -7.73
C SER A 290 -18.60 -1.50 -6.48
N ILE A 291 -18.19 -0.79 -5.43
CA ILE A 291 -17.82 -1.41 -4.14
C ILE A 291 -19.01 -2.06 -3.46
N SER A 292 -20.19 -1.44 -3.56
CA SER A 292 -21.42 -1.98 -2.98
C SER A 292 -21.79 -3.33 -3.58
N ASN A 293 -21.62 -3.49 -4.91
CA ASN A 293 -21.83 -4.77 -5.57
C ASN A 293 -20.74 -5.79 -5.24
N ALA A 294 -19.49 -5.33 -5.10
CA ALA A 294 -18.39 -6.20 -4.72
C ALA A 294 -18.59 -6.78 -3.31
N LEU A 295 -19.10 -5.99 -2.36
CA LEU A 295 -19.32 -6.41 -0.97
C LEU A 295 -20.72 -7.00 -0.70
N ASP A 296 -21.59 -7.13 -1.72
CA ASP A 296 -22.85 -7.86 -1.59
C ASP A 296 -22.58 -9.38 -1.56
N PHE A 297 -22.31 -9.90 -0.37
CA PHE A 297 -22.03 -11.33 -0.18
C PHE A 297 -23.29 -12.18 -0.12
N ASP A 298 -24.40 -11.63 0.38
CA ASP A 298 -25.63 -12.36 0.64
C ASP A 298 -26.62 -12.28 -0.54
N GLY A 299 -26.38 -11.41 -1.53
CA GLY A 299 -27.27 -11.22 -2.68
C GLY A 299 -28.62 -10.59 -2.31
N ASN A 300 -28.73 -10.09 -1.08
CA ASN A 300 -29.94 -9.47 -0.55
C ASN A 300 -30.12 -8.03 -1.07
N GLY A 301 -29.16 -7.51 -1.85
CA GLY A 301 -29.22 -6.18 -2.44
C GLY A 301 -29.10 -5.03 -1.42
N GLN A 302 -28.71 -5.33 -0.17
CA GLN A 302 -28.34 -4.28 0.78
C GLN A 302 -27.03 -3.64 0.32
N LYS A 303 -27.15 -2.45 -0.29
CA LYS A 303 -26.01 -1.67 -0.75
C LYS A 303 -25.25 -1.09 0.44
N TYR A 304 -24.31 -1.86 0.98
CA TYR A 304 -23.34 -1.35 1.94
C TYR A 304 -22.26 -0.57 1.17
N ILE A 305 -22.16 0.73 1.43
CA ILE A 305 -21.06 1.57 0.95
C ILE A 305 -20.17 1.83 2.15
N PRO A 306 -18.95 1.27 2.21
CA PRO A 306 -18.05 1.56 3.31
C PRO A 306 -17.69 3.06 3.25
N SER A 307 -17.79 3.72 4.40
CA SER A 307 -17.16 5.02 4.57
C SER A 307 -15.65 4.91 4.39
N ASN A 308 -15.05 5.96 3.87
CA ASN A 308 -13.62 6.04 3.56
C ASN A 308 -12.98 7.25 4.24
N ILE A 309 -11.67 7.39 4.07
CA ILE A 309 -10.85 8.44 4.65
C ILE A 309 -11.39 9.84 4.34
N ILE A 310 -12.12 10.04 3.23
CA ILE A 310 -12.71 11.34 2.91
C ILE A 310 -13.81 11.70 3.88
N ASP A 311 -14.68 10.73 4.18
CA ASP A 311 -15.79 10.90 5.11
C ASP A 311 -15.30 11.21 6.54
N TYR A 312 -14.20 10.58 6.98
CA TYR A 312 -13.73 10.73 8.36
C TYR A 312 -12.73 11.85 8.58
N LYS A 313 -11.96 12.22 7.54
CA LYS A 313 -10.85 13.18 7.68
C LYS A 313 -11.15 14.57 7.12
N TYR A 314 -11.96 14.65 6.07
CA TYR A 314 -12.18 15.91 5.36
C TYR A 314 -13.65 16.37 5.41
N GLU A 315 -14.62 15.49 5.64
CA GLU A 315 -16.01 15.91 5.82
C GLU A 315 -16.23 16.57 7.18
N SER A 316 -16.92 17.70 7.17
CA SER A 316 -17.31 18.40 8.39
C SER A 316 -18.46 17.68 9.08
N GLU A 317 -18.36 17.46 10.40
CA GLU A 317 -19.43 16.80 11.18
C GLU A 317 -20.76 17.55 11.19
N THR A 318 -20.72 18.88 11.04
CA THR A 318 -21.90 19.75 11.23
C THR A 318 -22.53 20.27 9.95
N ASN A 319 -21.86 20.17 8.80
CA ASN A 319 -22.26 20.82 7.55
C ASN A 319 -21.86 19.95 6.36
N ASP A 320 -22.63 20.01 5.27
CA ASP A 320 -22.33 19.31 4.00
C ASP A 320 -21.18 19.99 3.23
N ILE A 321 -20.00 20.06 3.86
CA ILE A 321 -18.78 20.67 3.33
C ILE A 321 -17.59 19.75 3.58
N LEU A 322 -16.60 19.85 2.68
CA LEU A 322 -15.28 19.29 2.89
C LEU A 322 -14.32 20.38 3.36
N ILE A 323 -13.38 20.04 4.24
CA ILE A 323 -12.33 20.92 4.75
C ILE A 323 -10.98 20.27 4.47
N LEU A 324 -10.13 20.97 3.72
CA LEU A 324 -8.74 20.61 3.47
C LEU A 324 -7.82 21.53 4.29
N PRO A 325 -7.38 21.09 5.49
CA PRO A 325 -6.46 21.86 6.32
C PRO A 325 -5.04 21.78 5.76
N MET A 326 -4.61 22.84 5.08
CA MET A 326 -3.34 22.88 4.36
C MET A 326 -2.14 22.66 5.28
N LYS A 327 -2.17 23.13 6.53
CA LYS A 327 -1.10 22.92 7.52
C LYS A 327 -0.77 21.44 7.79
N SER A 328 -1.73 20.55 7.59
CA SER A 328 -1.55 19.10 7.81
C SER A 328 -0.91 18.38 6.61
N GLU A 329 -0.74 19.07 5.48
CA GLU A 329 -0.27 18.45 4.24
C GLU A 329 1.24 18.23 4.24
N THR A 330 1.66 17.02 3.84
CA THR A 330 3.05 16.56 3.94
C THR A 330 3.88 16.80 2.66
N THR A 331 3.28 17.35 1.61
CA THR A 331 3.94 17.58 0.30
C THR A 331 4.83 18.82 0.27
N GLY A 332 4.68 19.71 1.25
CA GLY A 332 5.22 21.08 1.21
C GLY A 332 4.49 21.98 0.19
N PHE A 333 4.87 23.26 0.14
CA PHE A 333 4.21 24.30 -0.69
C PHE A 333 5.16 25.05 -1.64
N GLY A 334 6.36 24.51 -1.83
CA GLY A 334 7.45 25.19 -2.52
C GLY A 334 7.56 24.88 -4.02
N SER A 335 6.93 23.82 -4.52
CA SER A 335 7.20 23.30 -5.86
C SER A 335 5.95 23.09 -6.72
N ARG A 336 6.13 23.05 -8.05
CA ARG A 336 5.08 22.58 -8.97
C ARG A 336 4.63 21.17 -8.64
N LYS A 337 5.56 20.26 -8.30
CA LYS A 337 5.21 18.86 -7.98
C LYS A 337 4.23 18.77 -6.81
N SER A 338 4.49 19.52 -5.73
CA SER A 338 3.57 19.61 -4.60
C SER A 338 2.23 20.24 -4.99
N GLY A 339 2.23 21.27 -5.86
CA GLY A 339 0.99 21.87 -6.35
C GLY A 339 0.13 20.90 -7.16
N PHE A 340 0.76 20.07 -7.99
CA PHE A 340 0.10 18.98 -8.72
C PHE A 340 -0.51 17.94 -7.79
N GLN A 341 0.22 17.55 -6.74
CA GLN A 341 -0.26 16.57 -5.76
C GLN A 341 -1.49 17.07 -4.99
N ILE A 342 -1.44 18.31 -4.51
CA ILE A 342 -2.59 18.94 -3.84
C ILE A 342 -3.75 19.14 -4.81
N ARG A 343 -3.50 19.55 -6.06
CA ARG A 343 -4.56 19.61 -7.09
C ARG A 343 -5.24 18.26 -7.29
N THR A 344 -4.46 17.19 -7.40
CA THR A 344 -4.97 15.82 -7.56
C THR A 344 -5.83 15.42 -6.36
N LYS A 345 -5.36 15.73 -5.15
CA LYS A 345 -6.12 15.50 -3.91
C LYS A 345 -7.44 16.26 -3.89
N ILE A 346 -7.43 17.55 -4.24
CA ILE A 346 -8.65 18.36 -4.38
C ILE A 346 -9.64 17.71 -5.33
N LYS A 347 -9.18 17.24 -6.50
CA LYS A 347 -10.03 16.54 -7.49
C LYS A 347 -10.66 15.28 -6.89
N ASN A 348 -9.91 14.48 -6.14
CA ASN A 348 -10.46 13.30 -5.48
C ASN A 348 -11.49 13.65 -4.40
N LEU A 349 -11.26 14.71 -3.62
CA LEU A 349 -12.19 15.19 -2.60
C LEU A 349 -13.53 15.60 -3.23
N ILE A 350 -13.51 16.48 -4.22
CA ILE A 350 -14.74 16.97 -4.88
C ILE A 350 -15.47 15.85 -5.64
N ASN A 351 -14.74 14.91 -6.24
CA ASN A 351 -15.35 13.79 -6.97
C ASN A 351 -15.98 12.74 -6.03
N SER A 352 -15.47 12.60 -4.79
CA SER A 352 -16.03 11.68 -3.80
C SER A 352 -17.36 12.17 -3.20
N LYS A 353 -17.54 13.50 -3.14
CA LYS A 353 -18.75 14.16 -2.63
C LYS A 353 -19.27 15.21 -3.61
N PRO A 354 -19.88 14.79 -4.74
CA PRO A 354 -20.44 15.73 -5.70
C PRO A 354 -21.46 16.68 -5.03
N GLY A 355 -21.27 17.98 -5.23
CA GLY A 355 -22.14 19.03 -4.67
C GLY A 355 -21.68 19.59 -3.32
N PHE A 356 -20.75 18.95 -2.62
CA PHE A 356 -20.18 19.51 -1.39
C PHE A 356 -19.16 20.60 -1.75
N PRO A 357 -19.27 21.82 -1.19
CA PRO A 357 -18.20 22.80 -1.26
C PRO A 357 -16.93 22.27 -0.57
N LEU A 358 -15.77 22.58 -1.13
CA LEU A 358 -14.46 22.33 -0.52
C LEU A 358 -13.89 23.63 0.01
N ILE A 359 -13.72 23.69 1.32
CA ILE A 359 -12.98 24.74 2.02
C ILE A 359 -11.51 24.34 2.07
N ILE A 360 -10.66 25.17 1.49
CA ILE A 360 -9.20 25.09 1.62
C ILE A 360 -8.82 26.05 2.75
N ASP A 361 -8.40 25.48 3.87
CA ASP A 361 -8.02 26.23 5.06
C ASP A 361 -6.50 26.45 5.09
N TRP A 362 -6.11 27.71 5.00
CA TRP A 362 -4.72 28.15 4.96
C TRP A 362 -4.15 28.50 6.33
N GLU A 363 -4.89 28.29 7.41
CA GLU A 363 -4.43 28.59 8.77
C GLU A 363 -3.07 27.94 9.06
N GLY A 364 -2.09 28.77 9.43
CA GLY A 364 -0.74 28.32 9.78
C GLY A 364 0.14 27.92 8.60
N VAL A 365 -0.23 28.24 7.36
CA VAL A 365 0.65 28.14 6.18
C VAL A 365 1.36 29.48 5.98
N PRO A 366 2.68 29.57 6.19
CA PRO A 366 3.38 30.87 6.20
C PRO A 366 3.69 31.41 4.80
N VAL A 367 3.98 30.54 3.82
CA VAL A 367 4.37 30.95 2.47
C VAL A 367 4.19 29.82 1.47
N ILE A 368 3.87 30.19 0.24
CA ILE A 368 3.83 29.30 -0.93
C ILE A 368 4.65 29.89 -2.07
N SER A 369 5.12 29.05 -3.00
CA SER A 369 5.75 29.56 -4.22
C SER A 369 4.71 29.90 -5.30
N SER A 370 5.01 30.86 -6.19
CA SER A 370 4.13 31.15 -7.34
C SER A 370 3.93 29.94 -8.25
N SER A 371 4.95 29.07 -8.34
CA SER A 371 4.87 27.83 -9.12
C SER A 371 3.92 26.81 -8.50
N PHE A 372 3.84 26.78 -7.17
CA PHE A 372 2.86 25.98 -6.45
C PHE A 372 1.44 26.54 -6.65
N ALA A 373 1.25 27.85 -6.47
CA ALA A 373 -0.03 28.53 -6.64
C ALA A 373 -0.63 28.31 -8.04
N ASP A 374 0.18 28.50 -9.09
CA ASP A 374 -0.23 28.26 -10.47
C ASP A 374 -0.59 26.79 -10.74
N GLU A 375 0.25 25.86 -10.29
CA GLU A 375 -0.01 24.44 -10.51
C GLU A 375 -1.24 23.96 -9.73
N MET A 376 -1.42 24.42 -8.49
CA MET A 376 -2.53 24.00 -7.63
C MET A 376 -3.85 24.65 -8.05
N ILE A 377 -3.93 25.98 -7.98
CA ILE A 377 -5.18 26.75 -8.12
C ILE A 377 -5.37 27.25 -9.54
N GLY A 378 -4.33 27.81 -10.18
CA GLY A 378 -4.46 28.37 -11.52
C GLY A 378 -4.93 27.33 -12.55
N LYS A 379 -4.26 26.18 -12.60
CA LYS A 379 -4.67 25.07 -13.47
C LYS A 379 -6.00 24.43 -13.06
N LEU A 380 -6.28 24.30 -11.77
CA LEU A 380 -7.57 23.79 -11.30
C LEU A 380 -8.72 24.69 -11.73
N PHE A 381 -8.54 26.01 -11.63
CA PHE A 381 -9.50 27.01 -12.07
C PHE A 381 -9.81 26.87 -13.57
N LEU A 382 -8.78 26.67 -14.41
CA LEU A 382 -8.98 26.40 -15.83
C LEU A 382 -9.71 25.08 -16.09
N GLU A 383 -9.29 24.00 -15.41
CA GLU A 383 -9.90 22.67 -15.56
C GLU A 383 -11.39 22.67 -15.17
N MET A 384 -11.77 23.39 -14.12
CA MET A 384 -13.16 23.45 -13.62
C MET A 384 -14.04 24.49 -14.33
N GLY A 385 -13.43 25.55 -14.84
CA GLY A 385 -14.12 26.76 -15.29
C GLY A 385 -14.54 27.67 -14.14
N ALA A 386 -14.66 28.98 -14.43
CA ALA A 386 -14.83 30.02 -13.43
C ALA A 386 -16.06 29.85 -12.53
N MET A 387 -17.21 29.46 -13.10
CA MET A 387 -18.45 29.31 -12.34
C MET A 387 -18.39 28.11 -11.38
N SER A 388 -17.96 26.95 -11.87
CA SER A 388 -17.84 25.74 -11.04
C SER A 388 -16.77 25.89 -9.97
N PHE A 389 -15.63 26.51 -10.30
CA PHE A 389 -14.58 26.79 -9.32
C PHE A 389 -15.11 27.68 -8.20
N SER A 390 -15.78 28.79 -8.53
CA SER A 390 -16.27 29.75 -7.54
C SER A 390 -17.42 29.22 -6.67
N SER A 391 -18.21 28.27 -7.18
CA SER A 391 -19.30 27.64 -6.42
C SER A 391 -18.80 26.54 -5.48
N ILE A 392 -17.78 25.79 -5.88
CA ILE A 392 -17.27 24.60 -5.17
C ILE A 392 -16.10 24.95 -4.25
N ILE A 393 -15.11 25.73 -4.71
CA ILE A 393 -13.87 25.99 -3.98
C ILE A 393 -13.97 27.28 -3.17
N ARG A 394 -13.66 27.21 -1.87
CA ARG A 394 -13.58 28.37 -0.98
C ARG A 394 -12.25 28.37 -0.25
N ASN A 395 -11.55 29.50 -0.24
CA ASN A 395 -10.31 29.64 0.52
C ASN A 395 -10.57 30.48 1.78
N ILE A 396 -10.12 30.00 2.95
CA ILE A 396 -10.24 30.72 4.23
C ILE A 396 -8.88 30.85 4.92
N ASN A 397 -8.78 31.76 5.90
CA ASN A 397 -7.58 31.97 6.71
C ASN A 397 -6.30 32.23 5.90
N MET A 398 -6.42 32.86 4.73
CA MET A 398 -5.29 33.21 3.88
C MET A 398 -4.56 34.44 4.42
N GLU A 399 -3.23 34.37 4.48
CA GLU A 399 -2.41 35.57 4.59
C GLU A 399 -2.43 36.36 3.27
N GLN A 400 -2.27 37.69 3.35
CA GLN A 400 -2.32 38.58 2.18
C GLN A 400 -1.37 38.16 1.05
N LEU A 401 -0.20 37.64 1.40
CA LEU A 401 0.78 37.15 0.42
C LEU A 401 0.25 35.93 -0.35
N ILE A 402 -0.45 35.01 0.32
CA ILE A 402 -1.07 33.83 -0.30
C ILE A 402 -2.20 34.30 -1.23
N THR A 403 -3.07 35.19 -0.77
CA THR A 403 -4.15 35.77 -1.59
C THR A 403 -3.60 36.35 -2.89
N ASN A 404 -2.59 37.22 -2.80
CA ASN A 404 -1.98 37.84 -3.98
C ASN A 404 -1.38 36.82 -4.96
N LEU A 405 -0.80 35.73 -4.45
CA LEU A 405 -0.21 34.67 -5.28
C LEU A 405 -1.27 33.83 -5.98
N LEU A 406 -2.36 33.50 -5.29
CA LEU A 406 -3.49 32.75 -5.88
C LEU A 406 -4.22 33.60 -6.94
N ASP A 407 -4.51 34.87 -6.64
CA ASP A 407 -5.17 35.79 -7.57
C ASP A 407 -4.34 36.00 -8.84
N LYS A 408 -3.01 36.12 -8.68
CA LYS A 408 -2.08 36.21 -9.80
C LYS A 408 -2.09 34.94 -10.65
N ALA A 409 -2.09 33.76 -10.01
CA ALA A 409 -2.15 32.49 -10.72
C ALA A 409 -3.43 32.35 -11.56
N VAL A 410 -4.59 32.67 -10.99
CA VAL A 410 -5.88 32.65 -11.72
C VAL A 410 -5.89 33.67 -12.85
N SER A 411 -5.47 34.92 -12.59
CA SER A 411 -5.46 35.99 -13.58
C SER A 411 -4.57 35.68 -14.78
N GLN A 412 -3.36 35.14 -14.53
CA GLN A 412 -2.44 34.74 -15.60
C GLN A 412 -3.03 33.65 -16.51
N ARG A 413 -3.78 32.71 -15.92
CA ARG A 413 -4.43 31.63 -16.66
C ARG A 413 -5.63 32.10 -17.47
N LEU A 414 -6.41 33.04 -16.94
CA LEU A 414 -7.49 33.69 -17.70
C LEU A 414 -6.96 34.42 -18.94
N THR A 415 -5.85 35.16 -18.83
CA THR A 415 -5.24 35.82 -19.99
C THR A 415 -4.74 34.81 -21.02
N GLN A 416 -4.03 33.77 -20.59
CA GLN A 416 -3.54 32.71 -21.50
C GLN A 416 -4.67 32.02 -22.26
N ALA A 417 -5.79 31.71 -21.60
CA ALA A 417 -6.92 31.05 -22.24
C ALA A 417 -7.71 31.94 -23.21
N LEU A 418 -7.51 33.27 -23.18
CA LEU A 418 -8.09 34.21 -24.14
C LEU A 418 -7.18 34.42 -25.37
N ASP A 419 -5.89 34.13 -25.23
CA ASP A 419 -4.88 34.28 -26.28
C ASP A 419 -4.67 32.98 -27.10
N GLU A 420 -5.16 31.83 -26.62
CA GLU A 420 -5.24 30.52 -27.31
C GLU A 420 -6.61 30.32 -27.98
#